data_AF-A0A929H2E0-F1
#
_entry.id   AF-A0A929H2E0-F1
#
_cell.length_a   1.000
_cell.length_b   1.000
_cell.length_c   1.000
_cell.angle_alpha   90.00
_cell.angle_beta   90.00
_cell.angle_gamma   90.00
#
_symmetry.space_group_name_H-M   'P 1'
#
loop_
_entity.id
_entity.type
_entity.pdbx_description
1 polymer ?
#
loop_
_entity_poly.entity_id
_entity_poly.type
_entity_poly.pdbx_seq_one_letter_code
_entity_poly.pdbx_strand_id
1 'polypeptide(L)'
;MTSRITRHVSRVEWNTALACLPTAHVLQTWEWGTFKSRYGWQPSRHLWLEEDSPHAAASVLTRRLGRWPASVMYVPKGPALDYGDTALAEQVLAHLETTARRERALFVKIDPDVPADTVEGEAVVETLRRRGWIGSHEQIQFRNTICIALNRAPDDLLAAMKSKWRYNVRLAARKGVTVRQGTLADLPLLYEMYAETSARDGFVIRPEAYY
;
A
#
# COMPACT_ATOMS: atom_id res chain seq x y z
N MET A 1 -12.74 -26.32 5.17
CA MET A 1 -12.76 -25.99 3.74
C MET A 1 -11.33 -25.74 3.28
N THR A 2 -10.99 -26.10 2.04
CA THR A 2 -9.58 -26.11 1.57
C THR A 2 -9.28 -24.81 0.83
N SER A 3 -8.59 -23.87 1.49
CA SER A 3 -8.08 -22.66 0.84
C SER A 3 -7.03 -23.04 -0.23
N ARG A 4 -7.21 -22.56 -1.47
CA ARG A 4 -6.24 -22.73 -2.56
C ARG A 4 -5.40 -21.47 -2.67
N ILE A 5 -4.08 -21.62 -2.64
CA ILE A 5 -3.16 -20.52 -2.99
C ILE A 5 -2.77 -20.63 -4.46
N THR A 6 -3.06 -19.59 -5.24
CA THR A 6 -2.56 -19.47 -6.61
C THR A 6 -1.48 -18.39 -6.74
N ARG A 7 -0.51 -18.65 -7.61
CA ARG A 7 0.56 -17.72 -8.00
C ARG A 7 0.56 -17.37 -9.49
N HIS A 8 -0.22 -18.10 -10.27
CA HIS A 8 -0.40 -17.86 -11.70
C HIS A 8 -1.73 -17.14 -11.87
N VAL A 9 -1.65 -15.82 -11.93
CA VAL A 9 -2.79 -14.93 -12.10
C VAL A 9 -2.40 -13.85 -13.10
N SER A 10 -3.34 -13.48 -13.96
CA SER A 10 -3.19 -12.34 -14.86
C SER A 10 -3.28 -11.02 -14.09
N ARG A 11 -2.85 -9.94 -14.75
CA ARG A 11 -2.99 -8.57 -14.22
C ARG A 11 -4.43 -8.22 -13.86
N VAL A 12 -5.38 -8.60 -14.72
CA VAL A 12 -6.81 -8.29 -14.54
C VAL A 12 -7.34 -9.08 -13.35
N GLU A 13 -7.15 -10.39 -13.31
CA GLU A 13 -7.60 -11.24 -12.20
C GLU A 13 -7.03 -10.76 -10.86
N TRP A 14 -5.74 -10.41 -10.81
CA TRP A 14 -5.11 -9.89 -9.60
C TRP A 14 -5.75 -8.60 -9.10
N ASN A 15 -5.88 -7.59 -9.98
CA ASN A 15 -6.41 -6.29 -9.58
C ASN A 15 -7.90 -6.35 -9.23
N THR A 16 -8.69 -7.18 -9.94
CA THR A 16 -10.10 -7.43 -9.62
C THR A 16 -10.22 -8.10 -8.26
N ALA A 17 -9.44 -9.17 -8.00
CA ALA A 17 -9.46 -9.85 -6.72
C ALA A 17 -9.04 -8.95 -5.56
N LEU A 18 -7.96 -8.17 -5.76
CA LEU A 18 -7.48 -7.22 -4.76
C LEU A 18 -8.55 -6.18 -4.42
N ALA A 19 -9.26 -5.64 -5.41
CA ALA A 19 -10.27 -4.61 -5.20
C ALA A 19 -11.49 -5.09 -4.39
N CYS A 20 -11.72 -6.40 -4.29
CA CYS A 20 -12.79 -6.98 -3.47
C CYS A 20 -12.40 -7.12 -1.98
N LEU A 21 -11.12 -6.95 -1.63
CA LEU A 21 -10.64 -7.14 -0.26
C LEU A 21 -10.76 -5.84 0.57
N PRO A 22 -11.09 -5.94 1.87
CA PRO A 22 -11.36 -4.76 2.70
C PRO A 22 -10.14 -3.86 2.92
N THR A 23 -8.93 -4.43 2.86
CA THR A 23 -7.65 -3.73 3.06
C THR A 23 -6.86 -3.59 1.75
N ALA A 24 -7.56 -3.51 0.62
CA ALA A 24 -6.95 -3.26 -0.69
C ALA A 24 -6.13 -1.96 -0.68
N HIS A 25 -4.90 -2.02 -1.22
CA HIS A 25 -4.02 -0.87 -1.26
C HIS A 25 -3.28 -0.75 -2.59
N VAL A 26 -3.04 0.47 -3.08
CA VAL A 26 -2.39 0.73 -4.37
C VAL A 26 -1.00 0.07 -4.47
N LEU A 27 -0.28 -0.03 -3.35
CA LEU A 27 1.04 -0.68 -3.28
C LEU A 27 0.98 -2.22 -3.42
N GLN A 28 -0.21 -2.80 -3.36
CA GLN A 28 -0.45 -4.22 -3.62
C GLN A 28 -0.85 -4.49 -5.08
N THR A 29 -1.03 -3.47 -5.92
CA THR A 29 -1.46 -3.63 -7.32
C THR A 29 -0.40 -4.28 -8.20
N TRP A 30 -0.82 -4.79 -9.37
CA TRP A 30 0.08 -5.30 -10.39
C TRP A 30 1.09 -4.25 -10.85
N GLU A 31 0.60 -3.04 -11.08
CA GLU A 31 1.32 -1.87 -11.56
C GLU A 31 2.45 -1.49 -10.59
N TRP A 32 2.17 -1.50 -9.28
CA TRP A 32 3.19 -1.22 -8.29
C TRP A 32 4.34 -2.23 -8.32
N GLY A 33 4.06 -3.52 -8.41
CA GLY A 33 5.12 -4.53 -8.54
C GLY A 33 5.91 -4.39 -9.83
N THR A 34 5.24 -4.08 -10.94
CA THR A 34 5.87 -3.82 -12.24
C THR A 34 6.77 -2.58 -12.20
N PHE A 35 6.34 -1.53 -11.49
CA PHE A 35 7.15 -0.34 -11.27
C PHE A 35 8.38 -0.67 -10.41
N LYS A 36 8.21 -1.39 -9.30
CA LYS A 36 9.31 -1.74 -8.39
C LYS A 36 10.32 -2.70 -9.02
N SER A 37 9.94 -3.50 -10.04
CA SER A 37 10.88 -4.39 -10.72
C SER A 37 11.98 -3.67 -11.49
N ARG A 38 11.71 -2.44 -11.95
CA ARG A 38 12.71 -1.53 -12.53
C ARG A 38 13.82 -1.16 -11.54
N TYR A 39 13.57 -1.32 -10.24
CA TYR A 39 14.48 -0.97 -9.14
C TYR A 39 15.01 -2.22 -8.40
N GLY A 40 15.11 -3.35 -9.09
CA GLY A 40 15.73 -4.57 -8.57
C GLY A 40 14.87 -5.42 -7.65
N TRP A 41 13.56 -5.14 -7.56
CA TRP A 41 12.61 -5.99 -6.85
C TRP A 41 12.01 -7.05 -7.78
N GLN A 42 11.72 -8.22 -7.25
CA GLN A 42 11.05 -9.31 -7.97
C GLN A 42 9.67 -9.48 -7.33
N PRO A 43 8.61 -9.00 -7.99
CA PRO A 43 7.25 -9.19 -7.49
C PRO A 43 6.82 -10.65 -7.62
N SER A 44 6.22 -11.19 -6.58
CA SER A 44 5.43 -12.42 -6.63
C SER A 44 4.02 -12.13 -6.11
N ARG A 45 3.04 -12.88 -6.62
CA ARG A 45 1.62 -12.72 -6.32
C ARG A 45 1.14 -13.97 -5.63
N HIS A 46 0.59 -13.81 -4.43
CA HIS A 46 -0.01 -14.90 -3.67
C HIS A 46 -1.47 -14.52 -3.44
N LEU A 47 -2.39 -15.30 -3.99
CA LEU A 47 -3.82 -15.09 -3.87
C LEU A 47 -4.44 -16.31 -3.19
N TRP A 48 -5.17 -16.08 -2.11
CA TRP A 48 -5.89 -17.11 -1.37
C TRP A 48 -7.36 -17.07 -1.78
N LEU A 49 -7.83 -18.21 -2.28
CA LEU A 49 -9.19 -18.40 -2.74
C LEU A 49 -9.89 -19.43 -1.86
N GLU A 50 -11.15 -19.15 -1.54
CA GLU A 50 -12.10 -20.12 -1.01
C GLU A 50 -13.32 -20.09 -1.91
N GLU A 51 -13.69 -21.25 -2.47
CA GLU A 51 -14.75 -21.38 -3.48
C GLU A 51 -14.61 -20.38 -4.64
N ASP A 52 -13.36 -20.16 -5.09
CA ASP A 52 -12.95 -19.18 -6.12
C ASP A 52 -13.20 -17.69 -5.77
N SER A 53 -13.67 -17.39 -4.56
CA SER A 53 -13.74 -16.03 -4.04
C SER A 53 -12.42 -15.65 -3.33
N PRO A 54 -11.87 -14.44 -3.58
CA PRO A 54 -10.65 -13.98 -2.94
C PRO A 54 -10.88 -13.58 -1.48
N HIS A 55 -10.08 -14.17 -0.58
CA HIS A 55 -10.13 -13.88 0.86
C HIS A 55 -8.85 -13.20 1.37
N ALA A 56 -7.72 -13.43 0.69
CA ALA A 56 -6.50 -12.68 0.95
C ALA A 56 -5.65 -12.53 -0.32
N ALA A 57 -4.82 -11.47 -0.35
CA ALA A 57 -3.85 -11.22 -1.41
C ALA A 57 -2.55 -10.63 -0.85
N ALA A 58 -1.40 -11.05 -1.37
CA ALA A 58 -0.09 -10.49 -1.05
C ALA A 58 0.78 -10.34 -2.31
N SER A 59 1.01 -9.10 -2.71
CA SER A 59 2.08 -8.66 -3.61
C SER A 59 3.37 -8.58 -2.80
N VAL A 60 4.18 -9.64 -2.90
CA VAL A 60 5.43 -9.78 -2.17
C VAL A 60 6.58 -9.33 -3.06
N LEU A 61 7.31 -8.31 -2.63
CA LEU A 61 8.49 -7.78 -3.32
C LEU A 61 9.74 -8.43 -2.73
N THR A 62 10.50 -9.17 -3.53
CA THR A 62 11.76 -9.83 -3.11
C THR A 62 12.96 -9.16 -3.75
N ARG A 63 13.98 -8.79 -2.98
CA ARG A 63 15.23 -8.24 -3.54
C ARG A 63 16.41 -9.10 -3.09
N ARG A 64 17.18 -9.61 -4.05
CA ARG A 64 18.42 -10.38 -3.77
C ARG A 64 19.56 -9.44 -3.38
N LEU A 65 20.37 -9.85 -2.41
CA LEU A 65 21.48 -9.07 -1.88
C LEU A 65 22.78 -9.44 -2.58
N GLY A 66 23.04 -8.79 -3.72
CA GLY A 66 24.27 -8.99 -4.49
C GLY A 66 24.43 -10.43 -4.97
N ARG A 67 25.64 -10.99 -4.82
CA ARG A 67 25.98 -12.36 -5.25
C ARG A 67 25.70 -13.44 -4.19
N TRP A 68 25.35 -13.04 -2.96
CA TRP A 68 25.04 -14.00 -1.90
C TRP A 68 23.63 -14.57 -2.08
N PRO A 69 23.37 -15.83 -1.71
CA PRO A 69 22.06 -16.45 -1.82
C PRO A 69 21.14 -16.00 -0.67
N ALA A 70 21.10 -14.69 -0.40
CA ALA A 70 20.28 -14.04 0.60
C ALA A 70 19.38 -13.01 -0.07
N SER A 71 18.19 -12.83 0.48
CA SER A 71 17.23 -11.84 -0.01
C SER A 71 16.63 -11.02 1.12
N VAL A 72 15.88 -9.98 0.78
CA VAL A 72 14.94 -9.29 1.68
C VAL A 72 13.58 -9.28 1.02
N MET A 73 12.54 -9.42 1.83
CA MET A 73 11.16 -9.42 1.35
C MET A 73 10.35 -8.31 1.99
N TYR A 74 9.43 -7.73 1.23
CA TYR A 74 8.55 -6.67 1.67
C TYR A 74 7.15 -6.82 1.06
N VAL A 75 6.11 -6.71 1.89
CA VAL A 75 4.71 -6.72 1.49
C VAL A 75 4.10 -5.35 1.82
N PRO A 76 4.26 -4.34 0.94
CA PRO A 76 3.90 -2.96 1.24
C PRO A 76 2.39 -2.78 1.42
N LYS A 77 1.95 -2.30 2.59
CA LYS A 77 0.54 -2.09 2.95
C LYS A 77 -0.31 -3.35 2.83
N GLY A 78 0.33 -4.52 2.96
CA GLY A 78 -0.36 -5.80 2.95
C GLY A 78 0.19 -6.74 4.02
N PRO A 79 -0.21 -8.02 4.00
CA PRO A 79 -1.18 -8.61 3.05
C PRO A 79 -2.58 -7.97 3.15
N ALA A 80 -3.31 -7.95 2.03
CA ALA A 80 -4.71 -7.53 2.02
C ALA A 80 -5.59 -8.73 2.42
N LEU A 81 -6.30 -8.62 3.53
CA LEU A 81 -7.27 -9.60 4.05
C LEU A 81 -8.20 -8.92 5.07
N ASP A 82 -9.23 -9.64 5.51
CA ASP A 82 -10.04 -9.26 6.66
C ASP A 82 -9.30 -9.62 7.97
N TYR A 83 -8.76 -8.60 8.65
CA TYR A 83 -8.02 -8.81 9.89
C TYR A 83 -8.89 -9.17 11.10
N GLY A 84 -10.22 -9.08 10.97
CA GLY A 84 -11.15 -9.67 11.93
C GLY A 84 -11.14 -11.20 11.90
N ASP A 85 -10.78 -11.81 10.76
CA ASP A 85 -10.54 -13.26 10.65
C ASP A 85 -9.11 -13.61 11.08
N THR A 86 -8.96 -13.82 12.39
CA THR A 86 -7.67 -14.17 13.00
C THR A 86 -7.09 -15.50 12.48
N ALA A 87 -7.94 -16.46 12.09
CA ALA A 87 -7.48 -17.74 11.57
C ALA A 87 -6.88 -17.58 10.16
N LEU A 88 -7.55 -16.79 9.30
CA LEU A 88 -7.02 -16.41 7.99
C LEU A 88 -5.72 -15.62 8.12
N ALA A 89 -5.68 -14.64 9.03
CA ALA A 89 -4.47 -13.85 9.28
C ALA A 89 -3.27 -14.75 9.68
N GLU A 90 -3.48 -15.69 10.60
CA GLU A 90 -2.45 -16.67 10.98
C GLU A 90 -2.00 -17.55 9.81
N GLN A 91 -2.94 -18.02 8.99
CA GLN A 91 -2.64 -18.85 7.82
C GLN A 91 -1.79 -18.08 6.80
N VAL A 92 -2.15 -16.84 6.51
CA VAL A 92 -1.43 -15.97 5.57
C VAL A 92 -0.03 -15.66 6.10
N LEU A 93 0.10 -15.30 7.38
CA LEU A 93 1.41 -15.05 8.01
C LEU A 93 2.31 -16.29 7.98
N ALA A 94 1.77 -17.48 8.29
CA ALA A 94 2.51 -18.75 8.20
C ALA A 94 3.03 -19.02 6.78
N HIS A 95 2.22 -18.73 5.76
CA HIS A 95 2.64 -18.85 4.36
C HIS A 95 3.77 -17.87 4.03
N LEU A 96 3.65 -16.59 4.43
CA LEU A 96 4.66 -15.57 4.17
C LEU A 96 6.00 -15.93 4.84
N GLU A 97 5.96 -16.41 6.08
CA GLU A 97 7.14 -16.90 6.80
C GLU A 97 7.79 -18.10 6.08
N THR A 98 6.98 -19.06 5.62
CA THR A 98 7.47 -20.22 4.85
C THR A 98 8.08 -19.79 3.51
N THR A 99 7.45 -18.83 2.85
CA THR A 99 7.98 -18.24 1.60
C THR A 99 9.30 -17.53 1.86
N ALA A 100 9.41 -16.75 2.95
CA ALA A 100 10.64 -16.09 3.35
C ALA A 100 11.80 -17.06 3.57
N ARG A 101 11.55 -18.18 4.26
CA ARG A 101 12.56 -19.25 4.42
C ARG A 101 12.98 -19.84 3.07
N ARG A 102 12.03 -20.12 2.17
CA ARG A 102 12.34 -20.67 0.83
C ARG A 102 13.17 -19.70 -0.01
N GLU A 103 12.84 -18.41 0.01
CA GLU A 103 13.57 -17.36 -0.71
C GLU A 103 14.90 -16.95 -0.03
N ARG A 104 15.28 -17.64 1.07
CA ARG A 104 16.46 -17.31 1.89
C ARG A 104 16.48 -15.85 2.31
N ALA A 105 15.32 -15.32 2.67
CA ALA A 105 15.18 -13.93 3.08
C ALA A 105 15.73 -13.74 4.49
N LEU A 106 16.57 -12.71 4.68
CA LEU A 106 17.03 -12.29 6.00
C LEU A 106 15.86 -11.82 6.87
N PHE A 107 14.87 -11.18 6.24
CA PHE A 107 13.60 -10.83 6.84
C PHE A 107 12.52 -10.71 5.76
N VAL A 108 11.27 -10.85 6.20
CA VAL A 108 10.08 -10.35 5.50
C VAL A 108 9.49 -9.23 6.35
N LYS A 109 9.20 -8.09 5.73
CA LYS A 109 8.58 -6.94 6.38
C LYS A 109 7.15 -6.75 5.85
N ILE A 110 6.22 -6.44 6.74
CA ILE A 110 4.84 -6.06 6.42
C ILE A 110 4.50 -4.76 7.16
N ASP A 111 3.55 -4.01 6.62
CA ASP A 111 3.02 -2.78 7.23
C ASP A 111 1.54 -2.59 6.85
N PRO A 112 0.66 -3.54 7.24
CA PRO A 112 -0.75 -3.50 6.86
C PRO A 112 -1.47 -2.26 7.39
N ASP A 113 -2.51 -1.84 6.69
CA ASP A 113 -3.26 -0.61 7.00
C ASP A 113 -4.33 -0.85 8.08
N VAL A 114 -3.90 -1.35 9.24
CA VAL A 114 -4.75 -1.62 10.40
C VAL A 114 -4.40 -0.64 11.53
N PRO A 115 -5.35 0.19 12.00
CA PRO A 115 -5.12 1.11 13.11
C PRO A 115 -4.80 0.36 14.40
N ALA A 116 -3.60 0.57 14.96
CA ALA A 116 -3.10 -0.18 16.11
C ALA A 116 -3.82 0.12 17.44
N ASP A 117 -4.59 1.20 17.52
CA ASP A 117 -5.36 1.67 18.68
C ASP A 117 -6.83 1.21 18.66
N THR A 118 -7.13 0.20 17.84
CA THR A 118 -8.43 -0.45 17.77
C THR A 118 -8.36 -1.87 18.34
N VAL A 119 -9.51 -2.44 18.73
CA VAL A 119 -9.59 -3.84 19.20
C VAL A 119 -9.02 -4.82 18.17
N GLU A 120 -9.31 -4.60 16.89
CA GLU A 120 -8.75 -5.39 15.78
C GLU A 120 -7.23 -5.22 15.71
N GLY A 121 -6.73 -3.98 15.72
CA GLY A 121 -5.30 -3.69 15.67
C GLY A 121 -4.51 -4.29 16.83
N GLU A 122 -5.06 -4.26 18.04
CA GLU A 122 -4.46 -4.91 19.22
C GLU A 122 -4.35 -6.43 19.02
N ALA A 123 -5.40 -7.07 18.50
CA ALA A 123 -5.40 -8.50 18.20
C ALA A 123 -4.40 -8.88 17.10
N VAL A 124 -4.24 -8.02 16.07
CA VAL A 124 -3.23 -8.19 15.02
C VAL A 124 -1.82 -8.08 15.60
N VAL A 125 -1.55 -7.08 16.43
CA VAL A 125 -0.24 -6.89 17.08
C VAL A 125 0.09 -8.09 17.97
N GLU A 126 -0.87 -8.60 18.73
CA GLU A 126 -0.67 -9.77 19.58
C GLU A 126 -0.40 -11.04 18.75
N THR A 127 -1.12 -11.20 17.64
CA THR A 127 -0.86 -12.30 16.70
C THR A 127 0.54 -12.24 16.10
N LEU A 128 0.99 -11.06 15.69
CA LEU A 128 2.34 -10.85 15.20
C LEU A 128 3.39 -11.20 16.26
N ARG A 129 3.23 -10.71 17.50
CA ARG A 129 4.14 -11.02 18.61
C ARG A 129 4.20 -12.51 18.92
N ARG A 130 3.05 -13.19 19.04
CA ARG A 130 2.95 -14.64 19.29
C ARG A 130 3.68 -15.46 18.23
N ARG A 131 3.67 -15.01 16.98
CA ARG A 131 4.37 -15.64 15.84
C ARG A 131 5.85 -15.24 15.72
N GLY A 132 6.35 -14.40 16.62
CA GLY A 132 7.76 -13.97 16.65
C GLY A 132 8.10 -12.79 15.72
N TRP A 133 7.10 -12.08 15.20
CA TRP A 133 7.34 -10.84 14.47
C TRP A 133 7.73 -9.72 15.44
N ILE A 134 8.67 -8.89 15.02
CA ILE A 134 9.17 -7.76 15.80
C ILE A 134 8.83 -6.45 15.09
N GLY A 135 8.56 -5.41 15.88
CA GLY A 135 8.35 -4.06 15.36
C GLY A 135 9.60 -3.54 14.66
N SER A 136 9.46 -3.08 13.41
CA SER A 136 10.57 -2.47 12.67
C SER A 136 10.88 -1.07 13.22
N HIS A 137 12.16 -0.81 13.51
CA HIS A 137 12.64 0.54 13.85
C HIS A 137 12.61 1.50 12.65
N GLU A 138 12.67 0.96 11.43
CA GLU A 138 12.52 1.73 10.21
C GLU A 138 11.04 1.89 9.84
N GLN A 139 10.63 3.13 9.66
CA GLN A 139 9.32 3.47 9.13
C GLN A 139 9.42 3.66 7.60
N ILE A 140 8.96 2.67 6.83
CA ILE A 140 8.91 2.77 5.36
C ILE A 140 7.68 3.57 4.92
N GLN A 141 6.52 3.28 5.52
CA GLN A 141 5.26 3.97 5.26
C GLN A 141 4.87 4.83 6.45
N PHE A 142 4.23 5.97 6.19
CA PHE A 142 3.68 6.79 7.26
C PHE A 142 2.56 6.04 7.99
N ARG A 143 2.57 6.13 9.32
CA ARG A 143 1.58 5.48 10.21
C ARG A 143 0.29 6.28 10.31
N ASN A 144 0.37 7.59 10.10
CA ASN A 144 -0.75 8.51 10.29
C ASN A 144 -1.16 9.04 8.92
N THR A 145 -2.39 8.74 8.52
CA THR A 145 -3.01 9.22 7.29
C THR A 145 -4.28 9.97 7.65
N ILE A 146 -4.50 11.15 7.06
CA ILE A 146 -5.76 11.87 7.19
C ILE A 146 -6.69 11.37 6.09
N CYS A 147 -7.73 10.63 6.49
CA CYS A 147 -8.75 10.13 5.58
C CYS A 147 -10.00 11.01 5.62
N ILE A 148 -10.51 11.40 4.46
CA ILE A 148 -11.78 12.13 4.32
C ILE A 148 -12.77 11.18 3.65
N ALA A 149 -13.86 10.87 4.34
CA ALA A 149 -14.92 10.05 3.79
C ALA A 149 -15.65 10.81 2.67
N LEU A 150 -15.65 10.25 1.45
CA LEU A 150 -16.27 10.84 0.26
C LEU A 150 -17.73 10.40 0.03
N ASN A 151 -18.34 9.79 1.03
CA ASN A 151 -19.73 9.32 1.00
C ASN A 151 -20.77 10.41 1.31
N ARG A 152 -20.35 11.69 1.31
CA ARG A 152 -21.19 12.86 1.62
C ARG A 152 -21.34 13.75 0.38
N ALA A 153 -22.38 14.57 0.37
CA ALA A 153 -22.54 15.56 -0.70
C ALA A 153 -21.36 16.57 -0.68
N PRO A 154 -20.95 17.13 -1.84
CA PRO A 154 -19.86 18.10 -1.90
C PRO A 154 -20.05 19.32 -0.98
N ASP A 155 -21.29 19.79 -0.82
CA ASP A 155 -21.60 20.92 0.06
C ASP A 155 -21.41 20.58 1.55
N ASP A 156 -21.71 19.33 1.95
CA ASP A 156 -21.46 18.84 3.31
C ASP A 156 -19.97 18.71 3.59
N LEU A 157 -19.19 18.23 2.60
CA LEU A 157 -17.73 18.17 2.69
C LEU A 157 -17.14 19.57 2.86
N LEU A 158 -17.63 20.55 2.08
CA LEU A 158 -17.22 21.94 2.24
C LEU A 158 -17.60 22.46 3.61
N ALA A 159 -18.85 22.27 4.06
CA ALA A 159 -19.33 22.76 5.35
C ALA A 159 -18.50 22.26 6.55
N ALA A 160 -18.02 21.02 6.48
CA ALA A 160 -17.16 20.41 7.50
C ALA A 160 -15.75 21.03 7.60
N MET A 161 -15.28 21.76 6.57
CA MET A 161 -13.97 22.42 6.62
C MET A 161 -13.96 23.62 7.57
N LYS A 162 -12.78 24.02 8.07
CA LYS A 162 -12.62 25.31 8.79
C LYS A 162 -13.06 26.49 7.92
N SER A 163 -13.67 27.52 8.50
CA SER A 163 -14.20 28.69 7.76
C SER A 163 -13.17 29.35 6.84
N LYS A 164 -11.90 29.47 7.27
CA LYS A 164 -10.81 30.00 6.45
C LYS A 164 -10.54 29.16 5.20
N TRP A 165 -10.66 27.84 5.28
CA TRP A 165 -10.45 26.93 4.16
C TRP A 165 -11.58 27.05 3.13
N ARG A 166 -12.84 27.05 3.58
CA ARG A 166 -14.00 27.29 2.70
C ARG A 166 -13.90 28.63 1.97
N TYR A 167 -13.48 29.67 2.69
CA TYR A 167 -13.24 30.99 2.11
C TYR A 167 -12.18 30.95 1.01
N ASN A 168 -11.03 30.30 1.25
CA ASN A 168 -9.94 30.18 0.28
C ASN A 168 -10.33 29.38 -0.97
N VAL A 169 -11.07 28.28 -0.82
CA VAL A 169 -11.58 27.50 -1.97
C VAL A 169 -12.45 28.39 -2.87
N ARG A 170 -13.39 29.15 -2.28
CA ARG A 170 -14.25 30.08 -3.04
C ARG A 170 -13.46 31.25 -3.62
N LEU A 171 -12.43 31.73 -2.92
CA LEU A 171 -11.56 32.79 -3.40
C LEU A 171 -10.77 32.34 -4.64
N ALA A 172 -10.23 31.12 -4.66
CA ALA A 172 -9.52 30.58 -5.82
C ALA A 172 -10.41 30.59 -7.08
N ALA A 173 -11.66 30.12 -6.96
CA ALA A 173 -12.63 30.17 -8.06
C ALA A 173 -12.90 31.61 -8.54
N ARG A 174 -13.13 32.56 -7.61
CA ARG A 174 -13.31 33.98 -7.97
C ARG A 174 -12.07 34.62 -8.61
N LYS A 175 -10.88 34.06 -8.37
CA LYS A 175 -9.62 34.49 -8.97
C LYS A 175 -9.33 33.81 -10.31
N GLY A 176 -10.28 33.05 -10.85
CA GLY A 176 -10.17 32.42 -12.18
C GLY A 176 -9.37 31.13 -12.19
N VAL A 177 -9.08 30.53 -11.02
CA VAL A 177 -8.42 29.22 -10.96
C VAL A 177 -9.36 28.15 -11.53
N THR A 178 -8.86 27.36 -12.47
CA THR A 178 -9.58 26.22 -13.07
C THR A 178 -8.80 24.93 -12.84
N VAL A 179 -9.50 23.79 -12.89
CA VAL A 179 -8.92 22.46 -12.71
C VAL A 179 -9.35 21.59 -13.90
N ARG A 180 -8.41 20.82 -14.44
CA ARG A 180 -8.65 19.81 -15.48
C ARG A 180 -7.91 18.53 -15.15
N GLN A 181 -8.33 17.43 -15.78
CA GLN A 181 -7.56 16.19 -15.72
C GLN A 181 -6.20 16.40 -16.41
N GLY A 182 -5.14 15.95 -15.74
CA GLY A 182 -3.77 15.98 -16.26
C GLY A 182 -3.49 14.83 -17.24
N THR A 183 -2.44 15.01 -18.03
CA THR A 183 -1.89 14.03 -18.98
C THR A 183 -0.38 13.86 -18.72
N LEU A 184 0.26 12.91 -19.40
CA LEU A 184 1.71 12.73 -19.30
C LEU A 184 2.49 14.00 -19.73
N ALA A 185 1.91 14.83 -20.60
CA ALA A 185 2.53 16.10 -21.02
C ALA A 185 2.60 17.13 -19.88
N ASP A 186 1.83 16.95 -18.81
CA ASP A 186 1.83 17.83 -17.64
C ASP A 186 2.89 17.45 -16.59
N LEU A 187 3.53 16.27 -16.73
CA LEU A 187 4.51 15.77 -15.75
C LEU A 187 5.75 16.68 -15.58
N PRO A 188 6.36 17.23 -16.66
CA PRO A 188 7.50 18.13 -16.49
C PRO A 188 7.15 19.35 -15.65
N LEU A 189 6.00 19.98 -15.91
CA LEU A 189 5.52 21.12 -15.13
C LEU A 189 5.24 20.74 -13.67
N LEU A 190 4.64 19.57 -13.43
CA LEU A 190 4.43 19.07 -12.07
C LEU A 190 5.75 18.87 -11.32
N TYR A 191 6.76 18.33 -12.00
CA TYR A 191 8.08 18.09 -11.44
C TYR A 191 8.80 19.41 -11.10
N GLU A 192 8.74 20.41 -11.99
CA GLU A 192 9.28 21.75 -11.73
C GLU A 192 8.68 22.38 -10.47
N MET A 193 7.34 22.36 -10.35
CA MET A 193 6.65 22.87 -9.14
C MET A 193 7.04 22.10 -7.87
N TYR A 194 7.25 20.78 -8.00
CA TYR A 194 7.64 19.94 -6.87
C TYR A 194 9.09 20.19 -6.46
N ALA A 195 9.99 20.42 -7.41
CA ALA A 195 11.38 20.80 -7.17
C ALA A 195 11.49 22.16 -6.49
N GLU A 196 10.70 23.16 -6.90
CA GLU A 196 10.64 24.46 -6.23
C GLU A 196 10.18 24.31 -4.76
N THR A 197 9.14 23.51 -4.54
CA THR A 197 8.61 23.22 -3.20
C THR A 197 9.63 22.47 -2.33
N SER A 198 10.33 21.50 -2.91
CA SER A 198 11.43 20.75 -2.28
C SER A 198 12.58 21.66 -1.86
N ALA A 199 12.99 22.60 -2.72
CA ALA A 199 14.04 23.56 -2.42
C ALA A 199 13.63 24.55 -1.32
N ARG A 200 12.38 25.03 -1.36
CA ARG A 200 11.83 25.96 -0.37
C ARG A 200 11.69 25.32 1.02
N ASP A 201 11.18 24.09 1.07
CA ASP A 201 10.78 23.44 2.32
C ASP A 201 11.82 22.42 2.83
N GLY A 202 12.90 22.17 2.06
CA GLY A 202 14.09 21.44 2.50
C GLY A 202 13.95 19.91 2.55
N PHE A 203 13.20 19.29 1.62
CA PHE A 203 13.06 17.83 1.56
C PHE A 203 13.53 17.26 0.21
N VAL A 204 13.90 15.98 0.18
CA VAL A 204 14.44 15.32 -1.03
C VAL A 204 13.31 14.74 -1.88
N ILE A 205 13.36 14.98 -3.19
CA ILE A 205 12.49 14.36 -4.19
C ILE A 205 13.22 13.32 -5.02
N ARG A 206 12.48 12.42 -5.67
CA ARG A 206 13.07 11.47 -6.63
C ARG A 206 13.41 12.19 -7.94
N PRO A 207 14.35 11.68 -8.75
CA PRO A 207 14.57 12.20 -10.11
C PRO A 207 13.29 12.14 -10.93
N GLU A 208 13.14 13.05 -11.90
CA GLU A 208 11.94 13.17 -12.74
C GLU A 208 11.48 11.84 -13.34
N ALA A 209 12.41 11.04 -13.88
CA ALA A 209 12.15 9.73 -14.47
C ALA A 209 11.55 8.67 -13.51
N TYR A 210 11.46 8.98 -12.21
CA TYR A 210 10.75 8.15 -11.24
C TYR A 210 9.23 8.28 -11.35
N TYR A 211 8.72 9.46 -11.73
CA TYR A 211 7.29 9.79 -11.83
C TYR A 211 6.75 9.49 -13.22
#